data_AF-A0A2K5IEV2-F1
#
_entry.id   AF-A0A2K5IEV2-F1
#
_cell.length_a   1.000
_cell.length_b   1.000
_cell.length_c   1.000
_cell.angle_alpha   90.00
_cell.angle_beta   90.00
_cell.angle_gamma   90.00
#
_symmetry.space_group_name_H-M   'P 1'
#
loop_
_entity.id
_entity.type
_entity.pdbx_description
1 polymer ?
#
loop_
_entity_poly.entity_id
_entity_poly.type
_entity_poly.pdbx_seq_one_letter_code
_entity_poly.pdbx_strand_id
1 'polypeptide(L)'
;MHRCGVGTGTIATKKFAKAKYKERGTVLAEDQLAQMSKQLGMLKTNLEEFDPEFHVQFQDMCATFRVEPLMLGVGDFYYKLGVHIIEHWIGGPITLEELHQQLLKRRGKFAQEVSQEDLIRAIQKLKALGTGFSITPVSGTYLIQPVPAEFNVDHTMGLQLAGKHGY
;
A
#
# COMPACT_ATOMS: atom_id res chain seq x y z
N MET A 1 -46.48 -40.84 -43.81
CA MET A 1 -45.70 -40.26 -42.69
C MET A 1 -44.25 -40.74 -42.81
N HIS A 2 -43.35 -39.92 -43.35
CA HIS A 2 -41.91 -40.22 -43.36
C HIS A 2 -41.32 -39.79 -42.00
N ARG A 3 -40.92 -40.76 -41.17
CA ARG A 3 -40.19 -40.47 -39.93
C ARG A 3 -38.72 -40.29 -40.30
N CYS A 4 -38.24 -39.04 -40.32
CA CYS A 4 -36.80 -38.78 -40.30
C CYS A 4 -36.23 -39.27 -38.97
N GLY A 5 -35.56 -40.42 -38.99
CA GLY A 5 -34.75 -40.89 -37.86
C GLY A 5 -33.57 -39.95 -37.66
N VAL A 6 -33.58 -39.19 -36.57
CA VAL A 6 -32.40 -38.45 -36.13
C VAL A 6 -31.34 -39.47 -35.72
N GLY A 7 -30.34 -39.65 -36.58
CA GLY A 7 -29.27 -40.62 -36.39
C GLY A 7 -28.47 -40.35 -35.12
N THR A 8 -28.47 -41.33 -34.22
CA THR A 8 -27.72 -41.37 -32.95
C THR A 8 -26.23 -41.03 -33.09
N GLY A 9 -25.64 -41.22 -34.27
CA GLY A 9 -24.25 -40.83 -34.58
C GLY A 9 -23.97 -39.31 -34.57
N THR A 10 -24.97 -38.47 -34.82
CA THR A 10 -24.82 -36.99 -34.80
C THR A 10 -24.79 -36.42 -33.38
N ILE A 11 -25.42 -37.12 -32.43
CA ILE A 11 -25.44 -36.73 -31.01
C ILE A 11 -24.12 -37.12 -30.34
N ALA A 12 -23.57 -38.28 -30.67
CA ALA A 12 -22.28 -38.74 -30.16
C ALA A 12 -21.13 -37.83 -30.61
N THR A 13 -21.11 -37.42 -31.89
CA THR A 13 -20.10 -36.50 -32.43
C THR A 13 -20.21 -35.10 -31.83
N LYS A 14 -21.42 -34.56 -31.62
CA LYS A 14 -21.61 -33.28 -30.90
C LYS A 14 -21.15 -33.34 -29.43
N LYS A 15 -21.42 -34.45 -28.72
CA LYS A 15 -20.94 -34.64 -27.33
C LYS A 15 -19.41 -34.71 -27.27
N PHE A 16 -18.80 -35.43 -28.20
CA PHE A 16 -17.34 -35.58 -28.28
C PHE A 16 -16.66 -34.25 -28.61
N ALA A 17 -17.21 -33.47 -29.56
CA ALA A 17 -16.72 -32.13 -29.86
C ALA A 17 -16.80 -31.20 -28.64
N LYS A 18 -17.93 -31.17 -27.94
CA LYS A 18 -18.11 -30.36 -26.72
C LYS A 18 -17.12 -30.72 -25.61
N ALA A 19 -16.83 -32.02 -25.42
CA ALA A 19 -15.81 -32.46 -24.47
C ALA A 19 -14.41 -31.96 -24.86
N LYS A 20 -14.05 -32.07 -26.14
CA LYS A 20 -12.76 -31.61 -26.67
C LYS A 20 -12.58 -30.09 -26.60
N TYR A 21 -13.64 -29.30 -26.78
CA TYR A 21 -13.60 -27.84 -26.57
C TYR A 21 -13.45 -27.47 -25.09
N LYS A 22 -14.10 -28.22 -24.18
CA LYS A 22 -13.97 -27.99 -22.74
C LYS A 22 -12.54 -28.27 -22.26
N GLU A 23 -11.94 -29.37 -22.72
CA GLU A 23 -10.56 -29.74 -22.42
C GLU A 23 -9.54 -28.73 -22.98
N ARG A 24 -9.72 -28.29 -24.24
CA ARG A 24 -8.85 -27.22 -24.78
C ARG A 24 -9.02 -25.88 -24.05
N GLY A 25 -10.23 -25.60 -23.56
CA GLY A 25 -10.50 -24.41 -22.75
C GLY A 25 -9.80 -24.45 -21.40
N THR A 26 -9.73 -25.62 -20.73
CA THR A 26 -8.99 -25.76 -19.47
C THR A 26 -7.49 -25.64 -19.69
N VAL A 27 -6.95 -26.27 -20.74
CA VAL A 27 -5.51 -26.16 -21.08
C VAL A 27 -5.12 -24.71 -21.38
N LEU A 28 -5.95 -23.95 -22.10
CA LEU A 28 -5.66 -22.54 -22.38
C LEU A 28 -5.70 -21.67 -21.12
N ALA A 29 -6.64 -21.93 -20.20
CA ALA A 29 -6.70 -21.23 -18.93
C ALA A 29 -5.49 -21.55 -18.02
N GLU A 30 -5.06 -22.80 -18.02
CA GLU A 30 -3.86 -23.24 -17.29
C GLU A 30 -2.58 -22.60 -17.86
N ASP A 31 -2.46 -22.49 -19.18
CA ASP A 31 -1.32 -21.84 -19.83
C ASP A 31 -1.27 -20.33 -19.54
N GLN A 32 -2.44 -19.67 -19.54
CA GLN A 32 -2.54 -18.26 -19.12
C GLN A 32 -2.16 -18.07 -17.65
N LEU A 33 -2.60 -18.95 -16.74
CA LEU A 33 -2.22 -18.90 -15.33
C LEU A 33 -0.72 -19.14 -15.13
N ALA A 34 -0.13 -20.09 -15.85
CA ALA A 34 1.30 -20.37 -15.82
C ALA A 34 2.11 -19.17 -16.33
N GLN A 35 1.67 -18.52 -17.40
CA GLN A 35 2.28 -17.30 -17.92
C GLN A 35 2.19 -16.15 -16.92
N MET A 36 1.02 -15.93 -16.30
CA MET A 36 0.86 -14.91 -15.25
C MET A 36 1.75 -15.20 -14.03
N SER A 37 1.84 -16.45 -13.59
CA SER A 37 2.72 -16.85 -12.49
C SER A 37 4.19 -16.58 -12.80
N LYS A 38 4.62 -16.80 -14.05
CA LYS A 38 5.98 -16.49 -14.50
C LYS A 38 6.26 -14.98 -14.49
N GLN A 39 5.30 -14.17 -14.94
CA GLN A 39 5.41 -12.71 -14.90
C GLN A 39 5.48 -12.18 -13.46
N LEU A 40 4.68 -12.75 -12.54
CA LEU A 40 4.74 -12.42 -11.11
C LEU A 40 6.09 -12.80 -10.49
N GLY A 41 6.66 -13.94 -10.87
CA GLY A 41 7.99 -14.37 -10.42
C GLY A 41 9.10 -13.43 -10.85
N MET A 42 9.11 -13.00 -12.12
CA MET A 42 10.07 -12.03 -12.64
C MET A 42 9.90 -10.65 -12.00
N LEU A 43 8.66 -10.22 -11.76
CA LEU A 43 8.37 -8.99 -11.04
C LEU A 43 8.92 -9.05 -9.61
N LYS A 44 8.73 -10.17 -8.90
CA LYS A 44 9.25 -10.35 -7.54
C LYS A 44 10.77 -10.25 -7.47
N THR A 45 11.50 -10.95 -8.35
CA THR A 45 12.97 -10.87 -8.38
C THR A 45 13.46 -9.47 -8.71
N ASN A 46 12.78 -8.79 -9.63
CA ASN A 46 13.04 -7.38 -9.94
C ASN A 46 12.59 -6.41 -8.84
N LEU A 47 11.95 -6.87 -7.76
CA LEU A 47 11.52 -6.04 -6.65
C LEU A 47 12.41 -6.18 -5.42
N GLU A 48 13.10 -7.32 -5.27
CA GLU A 48 14.08 -7.52 -4.20
C GLU A 48 15.39 -6.75 -4.44
N GLU A 49 15.60 -6.16 -5.62
CA GLU A 49 16.87 -5.55 -6.04
C GLU A 49 16.92 -4.00 -6.02
N PHE A 50 15.87 -3.25 -5.64
CA PHE A 50 15.76 -1.83 -6.05
C PHE A 50 15.70 -0.72 -4.96
N ASP A 51 16.26 0.43 -5.38
CA ASP A 51 16.42 1.73 -4.73
C ASP A 51 15.12 2.42 -4.19
N PRO A 52 15.25 3.34 -3.22
CA PRO A 52 14.13 4.02 -2.55
C PRO A 52 13.20 4.83 -3.48
N GLU A 53 13.67 5.31 -4.64
CA GLU A 53 12.82 6.04 -5.61
C GLU A 53 11.74 5.15 -6.26
N PHE A 54 12.00 3.85 -6.44
CA PHE A 54 11.04 2.93 -7.05
C PHE A 54 9.89 2.56 -6.10
N HIS A 55 10.08 2.71 -4.79
CA HIS A 55 9.06 2.38 -3.79
C HIS A 55 7.81 3.25 -3.95
N VAL A 56 7.96 4.53 -4.31
CA VAL A 56 6.83 5.45 -4.51
C VAL A 56 6.03 5.06 -5.75
N GLN A 57 6.72 4.80 -6.86
CA GLN A 57 6.08 4.42 -8.13
C GLN A 57 5.39 3.07 -8.06
N PHE A 58 6.01 2.10 -7.39
CA PHE A 58 5.42 0.77 -7.20
C PHE A 58 4.18 0.84 -6.31
N GLN A 59 4.20 1.68 -5.27
CA GLN A 59 3.03 1.90 -4.43
C GLN A 59 1.89 2.59 -5.17
N ASP A 60 2.17 3.56 -6.04
CA ASP A 60 1.15 4.19 -6.89
C ASP A 60 0.52 3.19 -7.87
N MET A 61 1.34 2.28 -8.41
CA MET A 61 0.82 1.18 -9.22
C MET A 61 -0.08 0.26 -8.38
N CYS A 62 0.37 -0.16 -7.19
CA CYS A 62 -0.43 -0.98 -6.26
C CYS A 62 -1.74 -0.29 -5.85
N ALA A 63 -1.73 1.02 -5.60
CA ALA A 63 -2.91 1.81 -5.28
C ALA A 63 -3.89 1.88 -6.46
N THR A 64 -3.39 1.98 -7.69
CA THR A 64 -4.21 1.97 -8.92
C THR A 64 -5.01 0.67 -9.06
N PHE A 65 -4.41 -0.46 -8.69
CA PHE A 65 -5.08 -1.77 -8.73
C PHE A 65 -5.77 -2.15 -7.40
N ARG A 66 -5.77 -1.25 -6.40
CA ARG A 66 -6.28 -1.48 -5.04
C ARG A 66 -5.69 -2.74 -4.38
N VAL A 67 -4.46 -3.08 -4.73
CA VAL A 67 -3.72 -4.19 -4.13
C VAL A 67 -2.82 -3.60 -3.06
N GLU A 68 -2.98 -4.00 -1.79
CA GLU A 68 -2.08 -3.54 -0.75
C GLU A 68 -0.67 -4.14 -0.96
N PRO A 69 0.41 -3.33 -0.92
CA PRO A 69 1.80 -3.79 -1.12
C PRO A 69 2.35 -4.59 0.08
N LEU A 70 1.48 -5.24 0.86
CA LEU A 70 1.81 -5.96 2.10
C LEU A 70 2.77 -7.14 1.90
N MET A 71 2.95 -7.63 0.67
CA MET A 71 3.68 -8.90 0.41
C MET A 71 5.20 -8.75 0.20
N LEU A 72 5.78 -7.57 0.36
CA LEU A 72 7.20 -7.29 0.02
C LEU A 72 8.05 -6.81 1.20
N GLY A 73 7.62 -7.01 2.46
CA GLY A 73 8.34 -6.48 3.63
C GLY A 73 8.24 -4.95 3.80
N VAL A 74 7.68 -4.25 2.81
CA VAL A 74 7.33 -2.81 2.88
C VAL A 74 6.37 -2.52 4.04
N GLY A 75 5.48 -3.47 4.37
CA GLY A 75 4.65 -3.38 5.58
C GLY A 75 5.49 -3.28 6.86
N ASP A 76 6.46 -4.17 7.02
CA ASP A 76 7.35 -4.26 8.18
C ASP A 76 8.21 -3.00 8.34
N PHE A 77 8.68 -2.40 7.24
CA PHE A 77 9.37 -1.11 7.29
C PHE A 77 8.52 -0.01 7.94
N TYR A 78 7.28 0.19 7.49
CA TYR A 78 6.41 1.24 8.03
C TYR A 78 5.96 0.94 9.46
N TYR A 79 5.80 -0.33 9.84
CA TYR A 79 5.52 -0.70 11.24
C TYR A 79 6.71 -0.43 12.15
N LYS A 80 7.93 -0.81 11.73
CA LYS A 80 9.17 -0.48 12.46
C LYS A 80 9.38 1.02 12.59
N LEU A 81 9.13 1.77 11.51
CA LEU A 81 9.17 3.23 11.51
C LEU A 81 8.11 3.80 12.47
N GLY A 82 6.89 3.26 12.46
CA GLY A 82 5.82 3.65 13.38
C GLY A 82 6.15 3.41 14.85
N VAL A 83 6.72 2.25 15.20
CA VAL A 83 7.19 1.98 16.56
C VAL A 83 8.27 2.98 16.98
N HIS A 84 9.23 3.27 16.09
CA HIS A 84 10.29 4.23 16.39
C HIS A 84 9.75 5.66 16.61
N ILE A 85 8.72 6.07 15.85
CA ILE A 85 7.98 7.31 16.06
C ILE A 85 7.35 7.34 17.45
N ILE A 86 6.65 6.26 17.85
CA ILE A 86 6.00 6.17 19.17
C ILE A 86 7.03 6.21 20.31
N GLU A 87 8.15 5.50 20.19
CA GLU A 87 9.21 5.45 21.20
C GLU A 87 9.84 6.82 21.47
N HIS A 88 10.02 7.63 20.42
CA HIS A 88 10.70 8.92 20.51
C HIS A 88 9.75 10.09 20.74
N TRP A 89 8.45 9.84 20.73
CA TRP A 89 7.43 10.85 20.95
C TRP A 89 7.34 11.24 22.43
N ILE A 90 7.59 12.52 22.76
CA ILE A 90 7.61 13.04 24.15
C ILE A 90 6.24 13.63 24.59
N GLY A 91 5.15 13.11 24.03
CA GLY A 91 3.77 13.38 24.49
C GLY A 91 3.16 14.73 24.09
N GLY A 92 3.83 15.56 23.28
CA GLY A 92 3.34 16.86 22.82
C GLY A 92 3.18 16.96 21.30
N PRO A 93 2.54 18.02 20.78
CA PRO A 93 2.46 18.27 19.33
C PRO A 93 3.88 18.53 18.78
N ILE A 94 4.21 17.89 17.67
CA ILE A 94 5.52 17.99 17.01
C ILE A 94 5.34 18.26 15.52
N THR A 95 6.20 19.11 14.95
CA THR A 95 6.19 19.31 13.50
C THR A 95 6.83 18.13 12.77
N LEU A 96 6.41 17.88 11.53
CA LEU A 96 6.97 16.79 10.71
C LEU A 96 8.49 16.95 10.50
N GLU A 97 8.96 18.20 10.38
CA GLU A 97 10.37 18.56 10.25
C GLU A 97 11.18 18.16 11.50
N GLU A 98 10.69 18.52 12.69
CA GLU A 98 11.34 18.17 13.95
C GLU A 98 11.36 16.67 14.19
N LEU A 99 10.25 15.99 13.89
CA LEU A 99 10.18 14.53 13.98
C LEU A 99 11.20 13.87 13.05
N HIS A 100 11.29 14.34 11.80
CA HIS A 100 12.25 13.85 10.82
C HIS A 100 13.70 14.04 11.29
N GLN A 101 14.04 15.23 11.78
CA GLN A 101 15.36 15.53 12.33
C GLN A 101 15.71 14.69 13.56
N GLN A 102 14.76 14.44 14.47
CA GLN A 102 14.98 13.60 15.64
C GLN A 102 15.26 12.14 15.25
N LEU A 103 14.53 11.62 14.28
CA LEU A 103 14.71 10.25 13.79
C LEU A 103 16.03 10.10 13.02
N LEU A 104 16.43 11.12 12.24
CA LEU A 104 17.73 11.12 11.54
C LEU A 104 18.92 11.15 12.52
N LYS A 105 18.87 11.97 13.57
CA LYS A 105 19.93 12.06 14.58
C LYS A 105 20.17 10.76 15.35
N ARG A 106 19.12 9.95 15.51
CA ARG A 106 19.15 8.68 16.26
C ARG A 106 19.47 7.48 15.37
N ARG A 107 19.39 7.63 14.04
CA ARG A 107 19.68 6.55 13.09
C ARG A 107 21.18 6.33 12.92
N GLY A 108 21.57 5.05 12.90
CA GLY A 108 22.94 4.64 12.63
C GLY A 108 23.32 4.78 11.16
N LYS A 109 24.63 4.74 10.85
CA LYS A 109 25.23 4.93 9.51
C LYS A 109 24.74 3.99 8.40
N PHE A 110 23.98 2.94 8.74
CA PHE A 110 23.44 1.93 7.81
C PHE A 110 21.91 1.93 7.74
N ALA A 111 21.24 2.95 8.30
CA ALA A 111 19.80 3.06 8.23
C ALA A 111 19.37 3.57 6.85
N GLN A 112 18.37 2.92 6.26
CA GLN A 112 17.70 3.35 5.02
C GLN A 112 17.26 4.82 5.13
N GLU A 113 17.40 5.59 4.05
CA GLU A 113 16.89 6.96 3.99
C GLU A 113 15.38 6.98 4.19
N VAL A 114 14.90 7.93 5.00
CA VAL A 114 13.47 8.11 5.30
C VAL A 114 13.07 9.47 4.76
N SER A 115 12.07 9.48 3.89
CA SER A 115 11.44 10.71 3.43
C SER A 115 10.38 11.20 4.43
N GLN A 116 9.98 12.46 4.32
CA GLN A 116 8.83 12.99 5.07
C GLN A 116 7.52 12.26 4.71
N GLU A 117 7.38 11.80 3.46
CA GLU A 117 6.23 11.01 3.00
C GLU A 117 6.16 9.65 3.70
N ASP A 118 7.30 9.02 3.95
CA ASP A 118 7.36 7.74 4.68
C ASP A 118 6.89 7.89 6.13
N LEU A 119 7.18 9.03 6.77
CA LEU A 119 6.68 9.34 8.10
C LEU A 119 5.16 9.51 8.10
N ILE A 120 4.61 10.28 7.16
CA ILE A 120 3.16 10.46 7.02
C ILE A 120 2.48 9.11 6.82
N ARG A 121 3.04 8.26 5.94
CA ARG A 121 2.49 6.93 5.64
C ARG A 121 2.60 5.99 6.84
N ALA A 122 3.69 6.03 7.62
CA ALA A 122 3.82 5.28 8.86
C ALA A 122 2.76 5.71 9.89
N ILE A 123 2.56 7.02 10.08
CA ILE A 123 1.57 7.56 11.02
C ILE A 123 0.13 7.20 10.59
N GLN A 124 -0.16 7.24 9.29
CA GLN A 124 -1.46 6.79 8.77
C GLN A 124 -1.72 5.31 9.06
N LYS A 125 -0.69 4.45 8.98
CA LYS A 125 -0.82 3.04 9.39
C LYS A 125 -1.01 2.89 10.91
N LEU A 126 -0.35 3.71 11.72
CA LEU A 126 -0.57 3.74 13.17
C LEU A 126 -2.02 4.12 13.52
N LYS A 127 -2.65 5.00 12.74
CA LYS A 127 -4.07 5.37 12.92
C LYS A 127 -5.01 4.17 12.75
N ALA A 128 -4.66 3.19 11.91
CA ALA A 128 -5.44 1.96 11.76
C ALA A 128 -5.36 1.04 12.99
N LEU A 129 -4.31 1.16 13.82
CA LEU A 129 -4.14 0.40 15.06
C LEU A 129 -4.91 1.00 16.26
N GLY A 130 -5.52 2.16 16.08
CA GLY A 130 -6.31 2.85 17.10
C GLY A 130 -6.17 4.37 17.05
N THR A 131 -7.03 5.07 17.78
CA THR A 131 -7.06 6.54 17.92
C THR A 131 -5.85 7.05 18.71
N GLY A 132 -4.66 6.96 18.12
CA GLY A 132 -3.40 7.37 18.76
C GLY A 132 -2.83 8.66 18.20
N PHE A 133 -2.99 8.93 16.90
CA PHE A 133 -2.34 10.06 16.22
C PHE A 133 -3.26 10.75 15.20
N SER A 134 -3.13 12.07 15.12
CA SER A 134 -3.77 12.94 14.13
C SER A 134 -2.71 13.81 13.45
N ILE A 135 -2.92 14.06 12.16
CA ILE A 135 -2.06 14.92 11.34
C ILE A 135 -2.90 16.12 10.92
N THR A 136 -2.44 17.33 11.25
CA THR A 136 -3.13 18.59 10.94
C THR A 136 -2.20 19.51 10.14
N PRO A 137 -2.64 20.02 8.98
CA PRO A 137 -1.84 20.98 8.21
C PRO A 137 -1.82 22.36 8.91
N VAL A 138 -0.63 22.87 9.17
CA VAL A 138 -0.40 24.19 9.77
C VAL A 138 0.63 24.94 8.94
N SER A 139 0.21 26.05 8.32
CA SER A 139 1.07 27.04 7.65
C SER A 139 2.26 26.49 6.83
N GLY A 140 1.97 25.54 5.92
CA GLY A 140 2.97 24.98 5.00
C GLY A 140 3.70 23.73 5.51
N THR A 141 3.43 23.29 6.74
CA THR A 141 3.96 22.05 7.32
C THR A 141 2.82 21.22 7.94
N TYR A 142 3.15 20.00 8.36
CA TYR A 142 2.23 19.10 9.06
C TYR A 142 2.58 19.05 10.54
N LEU A 143 1.57 19.26 11.38
CA LEU A 143 1.63 19.06 12.81
C LEU A 143 1.07 17.68 13.14
N ILE A 144 1.81 16.89 13.90
CA ILE A 144 1.35 15.59 14.36
C ILE A 144 1.01 15.75 15.84
N GLN A 145 -0.10 15.16 16.29
CA GLN A 145 -0.59 15.25 17.67
C GLN A 145 -1.29 13.96 18.12
N PRO A 146 -1.31 13.63 19.43
CA PRO A 146 -2.04 12.47 19.93
C PRO A 146 -3.54 12.78 20.14
N VAL A 147 -4.39 11.75 20.02
CA VAL A 147 -5.86 11.92 19.99
C VAL A 147 -6.53 12.37 21.30
N PRO A 148 -5.96 12.31 22.53
CA PRO A 148 -6.55 13.03 23.66
C PRO A 148 -6.46 14.56 23.53
N ALA A 149 -5.63 15.06 22.62
CA ALA A 149 -5.34 16.47 22.43
C ALA A 149 -5.86 16.99 21.07
N GLU A 150 -6.91 16.39 20.51
CA GLU A 150 -7.50 16.87 19.25
C GLU A 150 -7.89 18.35 19.36
N PHE A 151 -7.24 19.16 18.54
CA PHE A 151 -7.59 20.57 18.40
C PHE A 151 -8.97 20.71 17.76
N ASN A 152 -9.91 21.34 18.50
CA ASN A 152 -11.12 21.89 17.90
C ASN A 152 -10.76 22.88 16.76
N VAL A 153 -11.72 23.15 15.87
CA VAL A 153 -11.59 24.06 14.72
C VAL A 153 -10.98 25.41 15.14
N ASP A 154 -11.40 25.96 16.27
CA ASP A 154 -10.89 27.24 16.79
C ASP A 154 -9.39 27.19 17.13
N HIS A 155 -8.93 26.09 17.72
CA HIS A 155 -7.51 25.93 18.05
C HIS A 155 -6.65 25.74 16.80
N THR A 156 -7.18 25.04 15.79
CA THR A 156 -6.48 24.87 14.51
C THR A 156 -6.38 26.20 13.76
N MET A 157 -7.44 27.03 13.79
CA MET A 157 -7.39 28.38 13.24
C MET A 157 -6.38 29.27 13.99
N GLY A 158 -6.33 29.17 15.32
CA GLY A 158 -5.33 29.86 16.14
C GLY A 158 -3.90 29.49 15.74
N LEU A 159 -3.61 28.19 15.58
CA LEU A 159 -2.30 27.70 15.14
C LEU A 159 -1.95 28.13 13.71
N GLN A 160 -2.92 28.14 12.79
CA GLN A 160 -2.70 28.65 11.44
C GLN A 160 -2.41 30.15 11.42
N LEU A 161 -3.08 30.92 12.28
CA LEU A 161 -2.83 32.35 12.42
C LEU A 161 -1.46 32.62 13.05
N ALA A 162 -1.14 31.92 14.14
CA ALA A 162 0.16 31.93 14.81
C ALA A 162 1.29 31.58 13.85
N GLY A 163 1.16 30.48 13.10
CA GLY A 163 2.16 30.06 12.11
C GLY A 163 2.34 31.03 10.95
N LYS A 164 1.35 31.88 10.64
CA LYS A 164 1.49 32.97 9.65
C LYS A 164 2.17 34.22 10.22
N HIS A 165 2.05 34.45 11.54
CA HIS A 165 2.49 35.69 12.18
C HIS A 165 3.77 35.52 13.03
N GLY A 166 4.20 34.28 13.30
CA GLY A 166 5.48 33.98 13.95
C GLY A 166 5.50 34.16 15.47
N TYR A 167 4.35 34.02 16.15
CA TYR A 167 4.22 34.10 17.61
C TYR A 167 3.46 32.89 18.14
#